data_AF-A0A9D8XT84-F1
#
_entry.id   AF-A0A9D8XT84-F1
#
_cell.length_a   1.000
_cell.length_b   1.000
_cell.length_c   1.000
_cell.angle_alpha   90.00
_cell.angle_beta   90.00
_cell.angle_gamma   90.00
#
_symmetry.space_group_name_H-M   'P 1'
#
loop_
_entity.id
_entity.type
_entity.pdbx_description
1 polymer ?
#
loop_
_entity_poly.entity_id
_entity_poly.type
_entity_poly.pdbx_seq_one_letter_code
_entity_poly.pdbx_strand_id
1 'polypeptide(L)'
;HRRMVYIELKEGYDFDQVAAAIKADNYFSHDETHVMQVDDINAIKDMGHGVNMTRKGVSGKTQNQLFEFNMRINNPALTAQILVAVARASMKQRPGCYTLIEIPVIDLLPGDRESLIKQLV
;
A
#
# COMPACT_ATOMS: atom_id res chain seq x y z
N HIS A 1 1.57 13.85 4.73
CA HIS A 1 1.37 13.53 3.30
C HIS A 1 0.50 14.61 2.68
N ARG A 2 0.27 14.63 1.36
CA ARG A 2 -0.74 15.52 0.74
C ARG A 2 -2.01 14.72 0.46
N ARG A 3 -3.17 15.29 0.74
CA ARG A 3 -4.50 14.69 0.49
C ARG A 3 -5.22 15.46 -0.61
N MET A 4 -5.69 14.72 -1.60
CA MET A 4 -6.56 15.22 -2.66
C MET A 4 -7.93 14.60 -2.46
N VAL A 5 -8.95 15.42 -2.21
CA VAL A 5 -10.32 14.99 -1.91
C VAL A 5 -11.23 15.50 -3.01
N TYR A 6 -11.86 14.59 -3.74
CA TYR A 6 -12.84 14.91 -4.77
C TYR A 6 -14.24 14.63 -4.24
N ILE A 7 -15.14 15.60 -4.37
CA ILE A 7 -16.50 15.51 -3.85
C ILE A 7 -17.53 15.79 -4.95
N GLU A 8 -18.57 14.98 -4.97
CA GLU A 8 -19.80 15.25 -5.71
C GLU A 8 -20.83 15.72 -4.69
N LEU A 9 -21.32 16.95 -4.85
CA LEU A 9 -22.24 17.55 -3.89
C LEU A 9 -23.68 17.21 -4.24
N LYS A 10 -24.42 16.80 -3.22
CA LYS A 10 -25.89 16.73 -3.33
C LYS A 10 -26.45 18.14 -3.49
N GLU A 11 -27.53 18.27 -4.25
CA GLU A 11 -28.25 19.53 -4.42
C GLU A 11 -28.61 20.16 -3.06
N GLY A 12 -28.41 21.48 -2.96
CA GLY A 12 -28.68 22.27 -1.76
C GLY A 12 -27.51 22.39 -0.78
N TYR A 13 -26.37 21.75 -1.03
CA TYR A 13 -25.16 21.89 -0.21
C TYR A 13 -24.19 22.93 -0.78
N ASP A 14 -23.65 23.77 0.11
CA ASP A 14 -22.63 24.76 -0.23
C ASP A 14 -21.23 24.15 -0.20
N PHE A 15 -20.45 24.39 -1.26
CA PHE A 15 -19.12 23.84 -1.40
C PHE A 15 -18.15 24.33 -0.33
N ASP A 16 -18.13 25.63 -0.05
CA ASP A 16 -17.14 26.22 0.85
C ASP A 16 -17.34 25.71 2.29
N GLN A 17 -18.59 25.57 2.72
CA GLN A 17 -18.93 24.98 4.02
C GLN A 17 -18.48 23.51 4.12
N VAL A 18 -18.77 22.70 3.10
CA VAL A 18 -18.38 21.28 3.10
C VAL A 18 -16.86 21.14 3.05
N ALA A 19 -16.18 21.92 2.21
CA ALA A 19 -14.73 21.91 2.10
C ALA A 19 -14.05 22.35 3.40
N ALA A 20 -14.58 23.37 4.09
CA ALA A 20 -14.10 23.80 5.39
C ALA A 20 -14.29 22.72 6.46
N ALA A 21 -15.45 22.06 6.49
CA ALA A 21 -15.74 20.97 7.41
C ALA A 21 -14.78 19.78 7.20
N ILE A 22 -14.55 19.37 5.95
CA ILE A 22 -13.59 18.30 5.62
C ILE A 22 -12.19 18.66 6.11
N LYS A 23 -11.72 19.89 5.85
CA LYS A 23 -10.38 20.33 6.28
C LYS A 23 -10.24 20.44 7.80
N ALA A 24 -11.32 20.70 8.51
CA ALA A 24 -11.33 20.79 9.97
C ALA A 24 -11.40 19.42 10.67
N ASP A 25 -11.83 18.37 9.96
CA ASP A 25 -11.94 17.02 10.52
C ASP A 25 -10.57 16.46 10.93
N ASN A 26 -10.50 15.74 12.05
CA ASN A 26 -9.26 15.16 12.59
C ASN A 26 -8.53 14.24 11.60
N TYR A 27 -9.25 13.63 10.65
CA TYR A 27 -8.66 12.80 9.62
C TYR A 27 -7.84 13.60 8.58
N PHE A 28 -8.16 14.87 8.36
CA PHE A 28 -7.57 15.71 7.32
C PHE A 28 -6.77 16.92 7.86
N SER A 29 -7.13 17.43 9.05
CA SER A 29 -6.63 18.69 9.61
C SER A 29 -5.12 18.72 9.88
N HIS A 30 -4.48 17.56 9.94
CA HIS A 30 -3.03 17.43 10.15
C HIS A 30 -2.22 17.29 8.86
N ASP A 31 -2.87 17.18 7.70
CA ASP A 31 -2.24 17.05 6.39
C ASP A 31 -2.62 18.22 5.46
N GLU A 32 -1.75 18.52 4.49
CA GLU A 32 -2.10 19.44 3.40
C GLU A 32 -3.26 18.84 2.59
N THR A 33 -4.45 19.43 2.71
CA THR A 33 -5.69 18.88 2.12
C THR A 33 -6.30 19.83 1.10
N HIS A 34 -6.46 19.34 -0.13
CA HIS A 34 -7.14 20.03 -1.23
C HIS A 34 -8.49 19.37 -1.48
N VAL A 35 -9.55 20.17 -1.49
CA VAL A 35 -10.92 19.71 -1.77
C VAL A 35 -11.34 20.26 -3.12
N MET A 36 -11.82 19.39 -4.01
CA MET A 36 -12.21 19.72 -5.38
C MET A 36 -13.62 19.18 -5.63
N GLN A 37 -14.52 20.03 -6.12
CA GLN A 37 -15.84 19.58 -6.56
C GLN A 37 -15.76 18.97 -7.97
N VAL A 38 -16.48 17.88 -8.20
CA VAL A 38 -16.58 17.17 -9.47
C VAL A 38 -18.03 16.83 -9.78
N ASP A 39 -18.33 16.65 -11.07
CA ASP A 39 -19.68 16.34 -11.54
C ASP A 39 -20.07 14.86 -11.32
N ASP A 40 -19.12 13.94 -11.45
CA ASP A 40 -19.31 12.49 -11.23
C ASP A 40 -18.00 11.88 -10.69
N ILE A 41 -18.07 11.28 -9.50
CA ILE A 41 -16.92 10.59 -8.89
C ILE A 41 -16.49 9.37 -9.71
N ASN A 42 -17.42 8.68 -10.38
CA ASN A 42 -17.10 7.44 -11.10
C ASN A 42 -16.21 7.70 -12.31
N ALA A 43 -16.34 8.85 -12.96
CA ALA A 43 -15.54 9.24 -14.11
C ALA A 43 -14.04 9.41 -13.78
N ILE A 44 -13.70 9.69 -12.52
CA ILE A 44 -12.33 9.98 -12.08
C ILE A 44 -11.78 8.93 -11.10
N LYS A 45 -12.50 7.84 -10.91
CA LYS A 45 -12.15 6.81 -9.93
C LYS A 45 -10.93 6.02 -10.38
N ASP A 46 -9.80 6.28 -9.73
CA ASP A 46 -8.58 5.47 -9.84
C ASP A 46 -8.35 4.69 -8.55
N MET A 47 -8.21 3.37 -8.67
CA MET A 47 -7.92 2.44 -7.56
C MET A 47 -6.42 2.12 -7.45
N GLY A 48 -5.59 2.83 -8.19
CA GLY A 48 -4.14 2.77 -8.10
C GLY A 48 -3.65 3.09 -6.69
N HIS A 49 -2.73 2.28 -6.21
CA HIS A 49 -2.01 2.52 -4.97
C HIS A 49 -0.52 2.35 -5.24
N GLY A 50 0.29 2.97 -4.40
CA GLY A 50 1.73 2.88 -4.54
C GLY A 50 2.42 2.98 -3.20
N VAL A 51 3.59 2.37 -3.12
CA VAL A 51 4.45 2.42 -1.95
C VAL A 51 5.86 2.71 -2.42
N ASN A 52 6.50 3.64 -1.74
CA ASN A 52 7.93 3.88 -1.86
C ASN A 52 8.53 3.74 -0.46
N MET A 53 9.38 2.72 -0.29
CA MET A 53 10.18 2.54 0.93
C MET A 53 11.64 2.76 0.58
N THR A 54 12.27 3.72 1.27
CA THR A 54 13.70 4.00 1.10
C THR A 54 14.44 3.77 2.40
N ARG A 55 15.64 3.22 2.29
CA ARG A 55 16.58 3.07 3.40
C ARG A 55 17.94 3.60 2.96
N LYS A 56 18.35 4.73 3.54
CA LYS A 56 19.71 5.25 3.43
C LYS A 56 20.53 4.86 4.65
N GLY A 57 21.72 4.33 4.43
CA GLY A 57 22.63 3.83 5.46
C GLY A 57 24.10 4.06 5.12
N VAL A 58 24.95 3.45 5.94
CA VAL A 58 26.42 3.59 5.91
C VAL A 58 27.01 2.19 6.11
N SER A 59 28.08 1.85 5.37
CA SER A 59 28.87 0.63 5.59
C SER A 59 30.14 0.99 6.38
N GLY A 60 30.13 0.74 7.69
CA GLY A 60 31.21 1.18 8.59
C GLY A 60 31.37 2.70 8.58
N LYS A 61 32.45 3.21 7.97
CA LYS A 61 32.70 4.65 7.80
C LYS A 61 32.27 5.18 6.42
N THR A 62 31.93 4.31 5.47
CA THR A 62 31.62 4.68 4.08
C THR A 62 30.13 4.96 3.92
N GLN A 63 29.79 6.22 3.63
CA GLN A 63 28.40 6.65 3.46
C GLN A 63 27.77 6.12 2.16
N ASN A 64 26.46 6.35 2.02
CA ASN A 64 25.70 6.23 0.78
C ASN A 64 25.28 4.80 0.37
N GLN A 65 24.93 3.94 1.34
CA GLN A 65 24.16 2.74 1.06
C GLN A 65 22.70 3.14 0.87
N LEU A 66 22.11 2.89 -0.30
CA LEU A 66 20.72 3.25 -0.60
C LEU A 66 19.97 2.03 -1.10
N PHE A 67 18.90 1.67 -0.39
CA PHE A 67 17.94 0.66 -0.82
C PHE A 67 16.61 1.35 -1.09
N GLU A 68 15.99 1.03 -2.20
CA GLU A 68 14.65 1.48 -2.55
C GLU A 68 13.79 0.27 -2.93
N PHE A 69 12.56 0.28 -2.43
CA PHE A 69 11.51 -0.64 -2.83
C PHE A 69 10.29 0.18 -3.27
N ASN A 70 9.94 0.04 -4.54
CA ASN A 70 8.91 0.84 -5.20
C ASN A 70 7.83 -0.08 -5.78
N MET A 71 6.57 0.23 -5.47
CA MET A 71 5.40 -0.52 -5.95
C MET A 71 4.37 0.42 -6.56
N ARG A 72 3.77 0.00 -7.67
CA ARG A 72 2.55 0.56 -8.26
C ARG A 72 1.58 -0.59 -8.50
N ILE A 73 0.48 -0.59 -7.75
CA ILE A 73 -0.33 -1.80 -7.54
C ILE A 73 -1.81 -1.45 -7.41
N ASN A 74 -2.65 -2.47 -7.51
CA ASN A 74 -4.03 -2.42 -7.02
C ASN A 74 -4.06 -3.02 -5.60
N ASN A 75 -4.46 -2.24 -4.60
CA ASN A 75 -4.28 -2.62 -3.18
C ASN A 75 -5.07 -3.88 -2.79
N PRO A 76 -6.38 -4.00 -3.08
CA PRO A 76 -7.12 -5.23 -2.82
C PRO A 76 -6.53 -6.45 -3.53
N ALA A 77 -6.14 -6.32 -4.81
CA ALA A 77 -5.61 -7.44 -5.59
C ALA A 77 -4.25 -7.92 -5.06
N LEU A 78 -3.33 -7.00 -4.77
CA LEU A 78 -2.04 -7.33 -4.16
C LEU A 78 -2.23 -8.00 -2.79
N THR A 79 -3.10 -7.44 -1.96
CA THR A 79 -3.39 -7.99 -0.63
C THR A 79 -3.92 -9.42 -0.75
N ALA A 80 -4.88 -9.67 -1.65
CA ALA A 80 -5.40 -11.01 -1.89
C ALA A 80 -4.33 -11.99 -2.39
N GLN A 81 -3.43 -11.55 -3.28
CA GLN A 81 -2.32 -12.36 -3.76
C GLN A 81 -1.39 -12.78 -2.62
N ILE A 82 -1.02 -11.84 -1.74
CA ILE A 82 -0.18 -12.13 -0.57
C ILE A 82 -0.93 -13.05 0.41
N LEU A 83 -2.23 -12.87 0.62
CA LEU A 83 -3.05 -13.75 1.46
C LEU A 83 -3.04 -15.21 0.96
N VAL A 84 -3.17 -15.42 -0.35
CA VAL A 84 -3.07 -16.76 -0.95
C VAL A 84 -1.65 -17.33 -0.81
N ALA A 85 -0.62 -16.50 -0.93
CA ALA A 85 0.77 -16.92 -0.76
C ALA A 85 1.07 -17.33 0.69
N VAL A 86 0.62 -16.58 1.69
CA VAL A 86 0.80 -16.93 3.10
C VAL A 86 -0.04 -18.13 3.52
N ALA A 87 -1.23 -18.31 2.94
CA ALA A 87 -2.03 -19.52 3.17
C ALA A 87 -1.29 -20.78 2.70
N ARG A 88 -0.53 -20.71 1.60
CA ARG A 88 0.34 -21.82 1.17
C ARG A 88 1.49 -22.05 2.15
N ALA A 89 2.15 -20.97 2.56
CA ALA A 89 3.29 -21.07 3.46
C ALA A 89 2.90 -21.59 4.86
N SER A 90 1.72 -21.20 5.36
CA SER A 90 1.22 -21.60 6.67
C SER A 90 0.99 -23.11 6.78
N MET A 91 0.59 -23.77 5.68
CA MET A 91 0.44 -25.24 5.62
C MET A 91 1.75 -26.00 5.84
N LYS A 92 2.91 -25.32 5.74
CA LYS A 92 4.23 -25.90 5.99
C LYS A 92 4.76 -25.60 7.39
N GLN A 93 4.12 -24.69 8.13
CA GLN A 93 4.57 -24.29 9.46
C GLN A 93 4.04 -25.23 10.54
N ARG A 94 4.70 -25.24 11.70
CA ARG A 94 4.17 -25.88 12.90
C ARG A 94 2.98 -25.06 13.45
N PRO A 95 2.11 -25.64 14.29
CA PRO A 95 1.03 -24.87 14.92
C PRO A 95 1.58 -23.68 15.72
N GLY A 96 1.05 -22.48 15.44
CA GLY A 96 1.48 -21.24 16.05
C GLY A 96 0.95 -20.00 15.32
N CYS A 97 1.24 -18.83 15.86
CA CYS A 97 0.97 -17.54 15.21
C CYS A 97 2.29 -16.95 14.73
N TYR A 98 2.33 -16.51 13.47
CA TYR A 98 3.53 -16.01 12.81
C TYR A 98 3.25 -14.70 12.10
N THR A 99 4.26 -13.85 12.06
CA THR A 99 4.35 -12.68 11.19
C THR A 99 5.17 -13.02 9.93
N LEU A 100 5.07 -12.21 8.88
CA LEU A 100 5.75 -12.48 7.60
C LEU A 100 7.28 -12.61 7.72
N ILE A 101 7.92 -11.90 8.66
CA ILE A 101 9.37 -11.95 8.85
C ILE A 101 9.85 -13.30 9.41
N GLU A 102 8.94 -14.11 9.97
CA GLU A 102 9.23 -15.43 10.52
C GLU A 102 9.05 -16.55 9.47
N ILE A 103 8.43 -16.24 8.32
CA ILE A 103 8.10 -17.21 7.28
C ILE A 103 9.18 -17.18 6.18
N PRO A 104 9.79 -18.32 5.81
CA PRO A 104 10.70 -18.38 4.67
C PRO A 104 10.03 -17.92 3.38
N VAL A 105 10.61 -16.96 2.67
CA VAL A 105 10.02 -16.36 1.44
C VAL A 105 9.73 -17.43 0.36
N ILE A 106 10.58 -18.45 0.25
CA ILE A 106 10.39 -19.55 -0.72
C ILE A 106 9.10 -20.34 -0.47
N ASP A 107 8.57 -20.35 0.76
CA ASP A 107 7.34 -21.07 1.08
C ASP A 107 6.08 -20.35 0.59
N LEU A 108 6.18 -19.06 0.28
CA LEU A 108 5.11 -18.28 -0.33
C LEU A 108 4.85 -18.71 -1.78
N LEU A 109 5.88 -19.23 -2.45
CA LEU A 109 5.83 -19.58 -3.87
C LEU A 109 5.19 -20.96 -4.10
N PRO A 110 4.40 -21.12 -5.17
CA PRO A 110 3.96 -22.43 -5.63
C PRO A 110 5.10 -23.18 -6.31
N GLY A 111 5.15 -24.50 -6.14
CA GLY A 111 6.10 -25.37 -6.81
C GLY A 111 7.08 -26.06 -5.87
N ASP A 112 7.97 -26.86 -6.48
CA ASP A 112 9.01 -27.59 -5.78
C ASP A 112 10.23 -26.70 -5.47
N ARG A 113 10.87 -26.94 -4.32
CA ARG A 113 11.97 -26.13 -3.80
C ARG A 113 13.18 -26.14 -4.73
N GLU A 114 13.61 -27.30 -5.22
CA GLU A 114 14.79 -27.39 -6.08
C GLU A 114 14.56 -26.71 -7.42
N SER A 115 13.35 -26.89 -7.97
CA SER A 115 12.94 -26.23 -9.21
C SER A 115 12.93 -24.71 -9.07
N LEU A 116 12.38 -24.19 -7.97
CA LEU A 116 12.33 -22.76 -7.68
C LEU A 116 13.73 -22.17 -7.50
N ILE A 117 14.63 -22.86 -6.78
CA ILE A 117 16.02 -22.42 -6.58
C ILE A 117 16.72 -22.33 -7.93
N LYS A 118 16.64 -23.37 -8.77
CA LYS A 118 17.27 -23.40 -10.08
C LYS A 118 16.78 -22.30 -11.02
N GLN A 119 15.53 -21.85 -10.87
CA GLN A 119 14.95 -20.83 -11.72
C GLN A 119 15.25 -19.40 -11.24
N LEU A 120 15.35 -19.17 -9.94
CA LEU A 120 15.37 -17.83 -9.34
C LEU A 120 16.75 -17.39 -8.83
N VAL A 121 17.72 -18.31 -8.74
CA VAL A 121 19.10 -18.07 -8.27
C VAL A 121 20.09 -18.65 -9.27
#